data_AF-A0A2I0NZ80-F1
#
_entry.id   AF-A0A2I0NZ80-F1
#
_cell.length_a   1.000
_cell.length_b   1.000
_cell.length_c   1.000
_cell.angle_alpha   90.00
_cell.angle_beta   90.00
_cell.angle_gamma   90.00
#
_symmetry.space_group_name_H-M   'P 1'
#
loop_
_entity.id
_entity.type
_entity.pdbx_description
1 polymer ?
#
loop_
_entity_poly.entity_id
_entity_poly.type
_entity_poly.pdbx_seq_one_letter_code
_entity_poly.pdbx_strand_id
1 'polypeptide(L)'
;MRLLNMDLNQISRFIGETEYQSEVNELAGSLSGIRLIEAALTRNLAETYQGVIKIVPGSLHELTERYLARWDIWNIMLLLRGKQFGIPADQIRQVLIPAGGLSPVLIESLLSRNSLCEIVDGLSRWEFHNVLADICSGGYRKGLF
;
A
#
# COMPACT_ATOMS: atom_id res chain seq x y z
N MET A 1 10.49 -27.65 2.16
CA MET A 1 11.54 -26.62 2.00
C MET A 1 12.04 -26.58 0.55
N ARG A 2 11.30 -25.97 -0.38
CA ARG A 2 11.75 -25.83 -1.79
C ARG A 2 12.23 -24.42 -2.11
N LEU A 3 11.60 -23.40 -1.52
CA LEU A 3 11.90 -21.98 -1.74
C LEU A 3 13.22 -21.49 -1.14
N LEU A 4 13.63 -22.01 0.03
CA LEU A 4 14.85 -21.56 0.73
C LEU A 4 16.15 -21.83 -0.06
N ASN A 5 16.10 -22.71 -1.06
CA ASN A 5 17.25 -23.06 -1.90
C ASN A 5 17.15 -22.45 -3.31
N MET A 6 16.14 -21.62 -3.58
CA MET A 6 15.93 -21.00 -4.89
C MET A 6 16.55 -19.61 -4.95
N ASP A 7 17.09 -19.24 -6.11
CA ASP A 7 17.43 -17.86 -6.44
C ASP A 7 16.17 -17.04 -6.80
N LEU A 8 16.29 -15.71 -6.90
CA LEU A 8 15.17 -14.82 -7.18
C LEU A 8 14.46 -15.13 -8.51
N ASN A 9 15.18 -15.55 -9.54
CA ASN A 9 14.56 -15.87 -10.82
C ASN A 9 13.80 -17.19 -10.76
N GLN A 10 14.32 -18.16 -10.02
CA GLN A 10 13.64 -19.42 -9.74
C GLN A 10 12.37 -19.19 -8.91
N ILE A 11 12.41 -18.30 -7.92
CA ILE A 11 11.23 -17.91 -7.14
C ILE A 11 10.21 -17.22 -8.06
N SER A 12 10.61 -16.25 -8.88
CA SER A 12 9.73 -15.57 -9.84
C SER A 12 9.03 -16.54 -10.80
N ARG A 13 9.75 -17.54 -11.32
CA ARG A 13 9.15 -18.60 -12.16
C ARG A 13 8.19 -19.46 -11.36
N PHE A 14 8.60 -19.89 -10.17
CA PHE A 14 7.79 -20.73 -9.30
C PHE A 14 6.46 -20.06 -8.97
N ILE A 15 6.46 -18.79 -8.54
CA ILE A 15 5.20 -18.08 -8.24
C ILE A 15 4.37 -17.84 -9.51
N GLY A 16 5.02 -17.70 -10.68
CA GLY A 16 4.33 -17.61 -11.98
C GLY A 16 3.60 -18.88 -12.40
N GLU A 17 3.83 -20.01 -11.72
CA GLU A 17 3.10 -21.28 -11.89
C GLU A 17 1.97 -21.46 -10.84
N THR A 18 1.72 -20.45 -10.00
CA THR A 18 0.70 -20.47 -8.93
C THR A 18 -0.44 -19.49 -9.21
N GLU A 19 -1.22 -19.12 -8.18
CA GLU A 19 -2.29 -18.12 -8.28
C GLU A 19 -1.79 -16.73 -8.73
N TYR A 20 -0.50 -16.43 -8.57
CA TYR A 20 0.12 -15.16 -8.99
C TYR A 20 0.47 -15.09 -10.49
N GLN A 21 0.10 -16.11 -11.27
CA GLN A 21 0.47 -16.21 -12.69
C GLN A 21 0.05 -14.98 -13.50
N SER A 22 -1.16 -14.46 -13.26
CA SER A 22 -1.70 -13.32 -14.00
C SER A 22 -0.83 -12.08 -13.83
N GLU A 23 -0.53 -11.75 -12.58
CA GLU A 23 0.26 -10.58 -12.20
C GLU A 23 1.71 -10.73 -12.64
N VAL A 24 2.30 -11.93 -12.49
CA VAL A 24 3.66 -12.20 -12.98
C VAL A 24 3.74 -12.00 -14.49
N ASN A 25 2.80 -12.55 -15.26
CA ASN A 25 2.80 -12.42 -16.72
C ASN A 25 2.63 -10.96 -17.16
N GLU A 26 1.75 -10.21 -16.50
CA GLU A 26 1.53 -8.80 -16.82
C GLU A 26 2.76 -7.94 -16.49
N LEU A 27 3.41 -8.19 -15.36
CA LEU A 27 4.49 -7.34 -14.84
C LEU A 27 5.88 -7.72 -15.35
N ALA A 28 6.10 -8.96 -15.80
CA ALA A 28 7.41 -9.47 -16.23
C ALA A 28 7.99 -8.72 -17.45
N GLY A 29 7.16 -8.00 -18.22
CA GLY A 29 7.65 -7.16 -19.32
C GLY A 29 8.42 -5.91 -18.87
N SER A 30 8.26 -5.48 -17.61
CA SER A 30 8.87 -4.26 -17.07
C SER A 30 9.63 -4.46 -15.76
N LEU A 31 9.33 -5.53 -15.01
CA LEU A 31 9.93 -5.84 -13.72
C LEU A 31 10.65 -7.19 -13.77
N SER A 32 11.69 -7.34 -12.95
CA SER A 32 12.43 -8.59 -12.80
C SER A 32 12.93 -8.78 -11.37
N GLY A 33 13.38 -10.00 -11.04
CA GLY A 33 13.90 -10.35 -9.73
C GLY A 33 12.93 -10.01 -8.59
N ILE A 34 13.44 -9.39 -7.52
CA ILE A 34 12.67 -9.08 -6.33
C ILE A 34 11.49 -8.13 -6.60
N ARG A 35 11.67 -7.12 -7.47
CA ARG A 35 10.63 -6.13 -7.76
C ARG A 35 9.41 -6.76 -8.45
N LEU A 36 9.64 -7.76 -9.30
CA LEU A 36 8.56 -8.51 -9.93
C LEU A 36 7.78 -9.31 -8.88
N ILE A 37 8.49 -9.99 -7.97
CA ILE A 37 7.88 -10.77 -6.90
C ILE A 37 7.03 -9.87 -6.01
N GLU A 38 7.60 -8.78 -5.51
CA GLU A 38 6.90 -7.85 -4.62
C GLU A 38 5.66 -7.25 -5.27
N ALA A 39 5.78 -6.78 -6.52
CA ALA A 39 4.65 -6.18 -7.23
C ALA A 39 3.55 -7.20 -7.54
N ALA A 40 3.90 -8.42 -7.95
CA ALA A 40 2.93 -9.47 -8.23
C ALA A 40 2.16 -9.89 -6.97
N LEU A 41 2.87 -10.15 -5.87
CA LEU A 41 2.25 -10.52 -4.60
C LEU A 41 1.38 -9.38 -4.04
N THR A 42 1.86 -8.13 -4.09
CA THR A 42 1.13 -6.97 -3.58
C THR A 42 -0.15 -6.71 -4.37
N ARG A 43 -0.08 -6.83 -5.70
CA ARG A 43 -1.25 -6.67 -6.56
C ARG A 43 -2.28 -7.76 -6.32
N ASN A 44 -1.84 -9.02 -6.29
CA ASN A 44 -2.74 -10.13 -6.02
C ASN A 44 -3.41 -10.01 -4.64
N LEU A 45 -2.66 -9.60 -3.61
CA LEU A 45 -3.18 -9.34 -2.28
C LEU A 45 -4.28 -8.27 -2.30
N ALA A 46 -4.04 -7.17 -2.98
CA ALA A 46 -5.00 -6.09 -3.13
C ALA A 46 -6.27 -6.56 -3.87
N GLU A 47 -6.12 -7.22 -5.01
CA GLU A 47 -7.24 -7.74 -5.80
C GLU A 47 -8.07 -8.75 -5.00
N THR A 48 -7.41 -9.65 -4.27
CA THR A 48 -8.07 -10.65 -3.41
C THR A 48 -8.86 -9.98 -2.30
N TYR A 49 -8.28 -9.03 -1.57
CA TYR A 49 -8.98 -8.33 -0.48
C TYR A 49 -10.16 -7.50 -0.98
N GLN A 50 -10.00 -6.80 -2.10
CA GLN A 50 -11.11 -6.10 -2.74
C GLN A 50 -12.19 -7.06 -3.23
N GLY A 51 -11.81 -8.25 -3.71
CA GLY A 51 -12.73 -9.33 -4.05
C GLY A 51 -13.54 -9.82 -2.84
N VAL A 52 -12.89 -10.03 -1.69
CA VAL A 52 -13.56 -10.43 -0.45
C VAL A 52 -14.57 -9.37 -0.02
N ILE A 53 -14.21 -8.09 0.02
CA ILE A 53 -15.13 -7.00 0.39
C ILE A 53 -16.41 -7.03 -0.47
N LYS A 54 -16.27 -7.25 -1.79
CA LYS A 54 -17.39 -7.27 -2.74
C LYS A 54 -18.40 -8.39 -2.52
N ILE A 55 -17.97 -9.54 -1.97
CA ILE A 55 -18.83 -10.72 -1.81
C ILE A 55 -19.41 -10.87 -0.41
N VAL A 56 -18.82 -10.22 0.60
CA VAL A 56 -19.28 -10.33 1.99
C VAL A 56 -20.56 -9.50 2.20
N PRO A 57 -21.66 -10.09 2.70
CA PRO A 57 -22.92 -9.38 2.89
C PRO A 57 -23.07 -8.76 4.29
N GLY A 58 -23.92 -7.73 4.37
CA GLY A 58 -24.48 -7.21 5.63
C GLY A 58 -23.42 -6.68 6.61
N SER A 59 -23.58 -6.96 7.90
CA SER A 59 -22.68 -6.47 8.96
C SER A 59 -21.24 -7.02 8.87
N LEU A 60 -21.05 -8.17 8.21
CA LEU A 60 -19.71 -8.70 7.98
C LEU A 60 -18.93 -7.88 6.96
N HIS A 61 -19.62 -7.17 6.06
CA HIS A 61 -19.00 -6.28 5.10
C HIS A 61 -18.27 -5.15 5.83
N GLU A 62 -19.00 -4.44 6.70
CA GLU A 62 -18.44 -3.35 7.51
C GLU A 62 -17.26 -3.82 8.37
N LEU A 63 -17.38 -4.99 9.01
CA LEU A 63 -16.29 -5.56 9.79
C LEU A 63 -15.04 -5.83 8.93
N THR A 64 -15.25 -6.36 7.71
CA THR A 64 -14.17 -6.67 6.78
C THR A 64 -13.50 -5.40 6.27
N GLU A 65 -14.28 -4.39 5.87
CA GLU A 65 -13.75 -3.08 5.46
C GLU A 65 -12.92 -2.44 6.58
N ARG A 66 -13.46 -2.41 7.81
CA ARG A 66 -12.74 -1.87 8.98
C ARG A 66 -11.45 -2.62 9.27
N TYR A 67 -11.44 -3.95 9.14
CA TYR A 67 -10.23 -4.74 9.33
C TYR A 67 -9.16 -4.42 8.26
N LEU A 68 -9.59 -4.24 7.01
CA LEU A 68 -8.68 -3.96 5.89
C LEU A 68 -8.23 -2.50 5.83
N ALA A 69 -8.94 -1.56 6.45
CA ALA A 69 -8.53 -0.16 6.63
C ALA A 69 -7.16 -0.01 7.32
N ARG A 70 -6.66 -1.05 8.00
CA ARG A 70 -5.28 -1.08 8.51
C ARG A 70 -4.22 -0.80 7.43
N TRP A 71 -4.47 -1.18 6.18
CA TRP A 71 -3.56 -0.91 5.08
C TRP A 71 -3.54 0.56 4.70
N ASP A 72 -4.67 1.26 4.81
CA ASP A 72 -4.71 2.71 4.63
C ASP A 72 -3.86 3.40 5.68
N ILE A 73 -4.02 3.02 6.95
CA ILE A 73 -3.19 3.56 8.05
C ILE A 73 -1.70 3.31 7.79
N TRP A 74 -1.33 2.10 7.36
CA TRP A 74 0.04 1.77 7.00
C TRP A 74 0.57 2.65 5.87
N ASN A 75 -0.18 2.77 4.78
CA ASN A 75 0.18 3.58 3.62
C ASN A 75 0.31 5.06 3.98
N ILE A 76 -0.60 5.60 4.79
CA ILE A 76 -0.54 7.00 5.25
C ILE A 76 0.68 7.23 6.14
N MET A 77 0.97 6.34 7.10
CA MET A 77 2.20 6.44 7.91
C MET A 77 3.44 6.42 7.04
N LEU A 78 3.47 5.56 6.02
CA LEU A 78 4.58 5.47 5.09
C LEU A 78 4.74 6.77 4.29
N LEU A 79 3.65 7.37 3.80
CA LEU A 79 3.67 8.66 3.10
C LEU A 79 4.20 9.78 4.00
N LEU A 80 3.70 9.87 5.23
CA LEU A 80 4.12 10.90 6.19
C LEU A 80 5.60 10.73 6.55
N ARG A 81 6.05 9.52 6.91
CA ARG A 81 7.46 9.24 7.21
C ARG A 81 8.35 9.52 6.00
N GLY A 82 7.95 9.01 4.84
CA GLY A 82 8.68 9.19 3.60
C GLY A 82 8.85 10.68 3.28
N LYS A 83 7.79 11.47 3.44
CA LYS A 83 7.84 12.92 3.26
C LYS A 83 8.74 13.61 4.27
N GLN A 84 8.66 13.22 5.55
CA GLN A 84 9.48 13.76 6.63
C GLN A 84 10.98 13.51 6.41
N PHE A 85 11.35 12.33 5.90
CA PHE A 85 12.74 11.95 5.67
C PHE A 85 13.24 12.25 4.24
N GLY A 86 12.43 12.90 3.40
CA GLY A 86 12.80 13.23 2.03
C GLY A 86 12.99 12.01 1.12
N ILE A 87 12.29 10.90 1.42
CA ILE A 87 12.30 9.71 0.59
C ILE A 87 11.60 10.02 -0.75
N PRO A 88 12.20 9.68 -1.90
CA PRO A 88 11.59 9.90 -3.21
C PRO A 88 10.22 9.21 -3.32
N ALA A 89 9.25 9.88 -3.93
CA ALA A 89 7.89 9.37 -4.11
C ALA A 89 7.87 8.00 -4.84
N ASP A 90 8.76 7.79 -5.81
CA ASP A 90 8.87 6.52 -6.54
C ASP A 90 9.32 5.34 -5.68
N GLN A 91 10.08 5.59 -4.60
CA GLN A 91 10.47 4.54 -3.66
C GLN A 91 9.32 4.22 -2.71
N ILE A 92 8.60 5.24 -2.22
CA ILE A 92 7.40 5.05 -1.40
C ILE A 92 6.36 4.26 -2.20
N ARG A 93 6.13 4.64 -3.46
CA ARG A 93 5.16 3.99 -4.35
C ARG A 93 5.37 2.48 -4.46
N GLN A 94 6.61 2.03 -4.51
CA GLN A 94 6.95 0.61 -4.71
C GLN A 94 6.56 -0.28 -3.52
N VAL A 95 6.35 0.29 -2.33
CA VAL A 95 6.04 -0.48 -1.11
C VAL A 95 4.65 -0.16 -0.54
N LEU A 96 3.84 0.61 -1.26
CA LEU A 96 2.44 0.85 -0.92
C LEU A 96 1.61 -0.41 -1.18
N ILE A 97 0.63 -0.66 -0.32
CA ILE A 97 -0.24 -1.83 -0.40
C ILE A 97 -1.67 -1.34 -0.65
N PRO A 98 -2.17 -1.34 -1.90
CA PRO A 98 -3.46 -0.75 -2.27
C PRO A 98 -4.64 -1.67 -1.93
N ALA A 99 -4.68 -2.16 -0.69
CA ALA A 99 -5.64 -3.17 -0.24
C ALA A 99 -6.61 -2.65 0.83
N GLY A 100 -6.53 -1.36 1.18
CA GLY A 100 -7.48 -0.67 2.05
C GLY A 100 -8.64 -0.01 1.28
N GLY A 101 -9.35 0.90 1.93
CA GLY A 101 -10.48 1.65 1.35
C GLY A 101 -10.09 2.94 0.65
N LEU A 102 -8.86 3.45 0.81
CA LEU A 102 -8.41 4.65 0.09
C LEU A 102 -8.19 4.33 -1.39
N SER A 103 -8.83 5.11 -2.26
CA SER A 103 -8.66 4.93 -3.70
C SER A 103 -7.20 5.13 -4.14
N PRO A 104 -6.70 4.35 -5.12
CA PRO A 104 -5.36 4.55 -5.66
C PRO A 104 -5.11 5.98 -6.17
N VAL A 105 -6.13 6.63 -6.73
CA VAL A 105 -6.06 8.02 -7.21
C VAL A 105 -5.78 9.00 -6.07
N LEU A 106 -6.46 8.82 -4.93
CA LEU A 106 -6.20 9.63 -3.73
C LEU A 106 -4.76 9.44 -3.26
N ILE A 107 -4.30 8.19 -3.13
CA ILE A 107 -2.94 7.87 -2.70
C ILE A 107 -1.89 8.51 -3.61
N GLU A 108 -2.04 8.42 -4.94
CA GLU A 108 -1.15 9.10 -5.89
C GLU A 108 -1.21 10.63 -5.75
N SER A 109 -2.39 11.20 -5.51
CA SER A 109 -2.51 12.63 -5.26
C SER A 109 -1.81 13.07 -3.95
N LEU A 110 -1.67 12.19 -2.96
CA LEU A 110 -0.96 12.45 -1.71
C LEU A 110 0.56 12.35 -1.89
N LEU A 111 1.03 11.38 -2.70
CA LEU A 111 2.45 11.24 -3.07
C LEU A 111 3.05 12.50 -3.69
N SER A 112 2.24 13.25 -4.44
CA SER A 112 2.68 14.47 -5.13
C SER A 112 2.71 15.74 -4.27
N ARG A 113 2.29 15.67 -3.00
CA ARG A 113 2.23 16.83 -2.11
C ARG A 113 3.60 17.28 -1.62
N ASN A 114 3.75 18.58 -1.37
CA ASN A 114 5.03 19.21 -1.06
C ASN A 114 5.34 19.31 0.44
N SER A 115 4.34 19.15 1.30
CA SER A 115 4.49 19.24 2.75
C SER A 115 3.65 18.17 3.49
N LEU A 116 3.98 17.92 4.76
CA LEU A 116 3.17 17.05 5.61
C LEU A 116 1.75 17.60 5.78
N CYS A 117 1.62 18.92 5.96
CA CYS A 117 0.32 19.58 6.10
C CYS A 117 -0.55 19.36 4.85
N GLU A 118 0.01 19.51 3.65
CA GLU A 118 -0.73 19.23 2.41
C GLU A 118 -1.18 17.77 2.28
N ILE A 119 -0.41 16.81 2.81
CA ILE A 119 -0.83 15.40 2.87
C ILE A 119 -2.01 15.25 3.83
N VAL A 120 -1.93 15.86 5.02
CA VAL A 120 -3.01 15.82 6.02
C VAL A 120 -4.28 16.50 5.50
N ASP A 121 -4.18 17.68 4.88
CA ASP A 121 -5.31 18.40 4.29
C ASP A 121 -6.00 17.58 3.19
N GLY A 122 -5.21 16.86 2.39
CA GLY A 122 -5.70 15.92 1.37
C GLY A 122 -6.51 14.74 1.95
N LEU A 123 -6.33 14.45 3.24
CA LEU A 123 -7.06 13.41 3.98
C LEU A 123 -8.31 13.93 4.69
N SER A 124 -8.77 15.16 4.44
CA SER A 124 -9.95 15.76 5.10
C SER A 124 -11.23 14.89 5.10
N ARG A 125 -11.39 13.99 4.12
CA ARG A 125 -12.53 13.05 4.02
C ARG A 125 -12.27 11.68 4.67
N TRP A 126 -11.05 11.42 5.13
CA TRP A 126 -10.68 10.17 5.76
C TRP A 126 -11.05 10.20 7.25
N GLU A 127 -11.57 9.08 7.77
CA GLU A 127 -12.12 9.01 9.12
C GLU A 127 -11.10 9.36 10.23
N PHE A 128 -9.81 9.11 9.99
CA PHE A 128 -8.73 9.37 10.95
C PHE A 128 -8.04 10.72 10.76
N HIS A 129 -8.56 11.61 9.90
CA HIS A 129 -7.99 12.94 9.66
C HIS A 129 -7.70 13.71 10.95
N ASN A 130 -8.65 13.72 11.89
CA ASN A 130 -8.53 14.48 13.13
C ASN A 130 -7.39 14.00 14.03
N VAL A 131 -6.98 12.73 13.91
CA VAL A 131 -5.81 12.18 14.62
C VAL A 131 -4.51 12.82 14.10
N LEU A 132 -4.50 13.22 12.83
CA LEU A 132 -3.35 13.83 12.17
C LEU A 132 -3.39 15.37 12.19
N ALA A 133 -4.53 15.99 12.48
CA ALA A 133 -4.69 17.44 12.47
C ALA A 133 -3.69 18.15 13.40
N ASP A 134 -3.34 17.51 14.52
CA ASP A 134 -2.39 18.04 15.51
C ASP A 134 -0.95 18.14 14.97
N ILE A 135 -0.61 17.38 13.93
CA ILE A 135 0.71 17.46 13.27
C ILE A 135 0.93 18.83 12.64
N CYS A 136 -0.15 19.51 12.22
CA CYS A 136 -0.08 20.81 11.57
C CYS A 136 -0.06 21.98 12.56
N SER A 137 -0.58 21.78 13.78
CA SER A 137 -0.77 22.83 14.80
C SER A 137 0.32 22.85 15.88
N GLY A 138 0.88 21.70 16.23
CA GLY A 138 1.98 21.58 17.20
C GLY A 138 3.31 21.34 16.51
N GLY A 139 4.28 22.23 16.69
CA GLY A 139 5.66 22.05 16.22
C GLY A 139 6.15 20.61 16.47
N TYR A 140 6.31 19.87 15.38
CA TYR A 140 6.49 18.42 15.36
C TYR A 140 7.75 17.98 16.13
N ARG A 141 7.59 17.00 17.04
CA ARG A 141 8.71 16.32 17.71
C ARG A 141 9.21 15.17 16.82
N LYS A 142 10.47 15.23 16.39
CA LYS A 142 11.17 14.13 15.68
C LYS A 142 10.94 12.81 16.44
N GLY A 143 10.34 11.81 15.77
CA GLY A 143 10.21 10.45 16.27
C GLY A 143 8.78 9.98 16.58
N LEU A 144 7.74 10.62 16.04
CA LEU A 144 6.35 10.25 16.35
C LEU A 144 5.87 8.96 15.66
N PHE A 145 6.60 8.47 14.65
CA PHE A 145 6.26 7.25 13.92
C PHE A 145 7.52 6.47 13.55
#